data_AF-A0ABD6NYT5-F1
#
_entry.id   AF-A0ABD6NYT5-F1
#
_cell.length_a   1.000
_cell.length_b   1.000
_cell.length_c   1.000
_cell.angle_alpha   90.00
_cell.angle_beta   90.00
_cell.angle_gamma   90.00
#
_symmetry.space_group_name_H-M   'P 1'
#
loop_
_entity.id
_entity.type
_entity.pdbx_description
1 polymer ?
#
loop_
_entity_poly.entity_id
_entity_poly.type
_entity_poly.pdbx_seq_one_letter_code
_entity_poly.pdbx_strand_id
1 'polypeptide(L)'
;MGRAFDTAQNDDSFYLPPEAFTNKDFQRIMKIFLSPDGKTVRMLILQKGDPASPEGMSRVDPIKSAAEEALKGTPLEASKIYLSGTAAGVRDVVRGSTYDLMIAGVAALCLIFIVMLIMTKSFIAALVIVGTVLLSLGASFGLSVFAWQDLLGIQIHWSVLVMSVIVLLAVGSDYNLLLVARMKEEIGAGINTGIIRAMGGTGKVVTNAGLVFAFTMGSMLVSDLRVIGQVGTTIGLGLLFDTLIVRAFMTPSIAALLGRWFWWPQQVRPRPASSLLRPTGPRPLVRALLLR
;
A
#
# COMPACT_ATOMS: atom_id res chain seq x y z
N MET A 1 -5.39 -60.58 19.45
CA MET A 1 -4.93 -59.31 20.05
C MET A 1 -5.89 -58.13 19.81
N GLY A 2 -6.54 -58.00 18.64
CA GLY A 2 -7.46 -56.88 18.36
C GLY A 2 -8.56 -56.64 19.41
N ARG A 3 -9.22 -57.69 19.92
CA ARG A 3 -10.26 -57.54 20.97
C ARG A 3 -9.75 -56.93 22.28
N ALA A 4 -8.48 -57.16 22.64
CA ALA A 4 -7.89 -56.61 23.85
C ALA A 4 -7.60 -55.11 23.72
N PHE A 5 -7.26 -54.65 22.52
CA PHE A 5 -7.06 -53.22 22.21
C PHE A 5 -8.39 -52.46 22.16
N ASP A 6 -9.41 -53.04 21.53
CA ASP A 6 -10.76 -52.46 21.42
C ASP A 6 -11.41 -52.28 22.81
N THR A 7 -11.08 -53.16 23.75
CA THR A 7 -11.56 -53.08 25.15
C THR A 7 -10.82 -52.01 25.96
N ALA A 8 -9.63 -51.59 25.53
CA ALA A 8 -8.79 -50.65 26.27
C ALA A 8 -9.22 -49.17 26.11
N GLN A 9 -10.14 -48.86 25.19
CA GLN A 9 -10.66 -47.49 24.92
C GLN A 9 -9.57 -46.40 24.88
N ASN A 10 -8.42 -46.74 24.30
CA ASN A 10 -7.33 -45.79 24.18
C ASN A 10 -7.46 -45.04 22.85
N ASP A 11 -7.98 -43.81 22.90
CA ASP A 11 -8.22 -42.98 21.71
C ASP A 11 -6.91 -42.55 21.00
N ASP A 12 -5.75 -42.76 21.64
CA ASP A 12 -4.44 -42.36 21.12
C ASP A 12 -3.84 -43.35 20.11
N SER A 13 -4.37 -44.57 20.00
CA SER A 13 -3.79 -45.60 19.13
C SER A 13 -4.82 -46.55 18.54
N PHE A 14 -4.58 -46.97 17.30
CA PHE A 14 -5.44 -47.92 16.60
C PHE A 14 -4.66 -49.18 16.20
N TYR A 15 -5.27 -50.34 16.38
CA TYR A 15 -4.69 -51.62 15.98
C TYR A 15 -5.00 -51.91 14.51
N LEU A 16 -3.97 -51.86 13.66
CA LEU A 16 -4.06 -52.29 12.26
C LEU A 16 -3.69 -53.78 12.15
N PRO A 17 -4.59 -54.68 11.71
CA PRO A 17 -4.29 -56.09 11.54
C PRO A 17 -3.20 -56.34 10.49
N PRO A 18 -2.32 -57.34 10.66
CA PRO A 18 -1.30 -57.68 9.66
C PRO A 18 -1.89 -58.01 8.29
N GLU A 19 -3.10 -58.58 8.23
CA GLU A 19 -3.76 -58.90 6.96
C GLU A 19 -4.14 -57.66 6.14
N ALA A 20 -4.26 -56.48 6.76
CA ALA A 20 -4.55 -55.24 6.06
C ALA A 20 -3.44 -54.87 5.07
N PHE A 21 -2.17 -55.19 5.38
CA PHE A 21 -1.04 -54.93 4.50
C PHE A 21 -0.99 -55.82 3.25
N THR A 22 -1.68 -56.95 3.27
CA THR A 22 -1.82 -57.85 2.11
C THR A 22 -2.95 -57.45 1.15
N ASN A 23 -3.83 -56.53 1.54
CA ASN A 23 -4.91 -56.05 0.68
C ASN A 23 -4.36 -55.17 -0.46
N LYS A 24 -4.73 -55.49 -1.71
CA LYS A 24 -4.30 -54.76 -2.92
C LYS A 24 -4.73 -53.29 -2.89
N ASP A 25 -5.90 -52.98 -2.35
CA ASP A 25 -6.41 -51.61 -2.26
C ASP A 25 -5.63 -50.79 -1.23
N PHE A 26 -5.29 -51.39 -0.09
CA PHE A 26 -4.46 -50.76 0.94
C PHE A 26 -3.06 -50.45 0.40
N GLN A 27 -2.43 -51.40 -0.32
CA GLN A 27 -1.13 -51.18 -0.96
C GLN A 27 -1.17 -50.05 -2.00
N ARG A 28 -2.28 -49.89 -2.72
CA ARG A 28 -2.45 -48.81 -3.70
C ARG A 28 -2.51 -47.45 -3.03
N ILE A 29 -3.24 -47.34 -1.92
CA ILE A 29 -3.34 -46.12 -1.11
C ILE A 29 -1.99 -45.82 -0.46
N MET A 30 -1.32 -46.83 0.10
CA MET A 30 -0.01 -46.69 0.74
C MET A 30 1.02 -46.04 -0.20
N LYS A 31 1.01 -46.40 -1.49
CA LYS A 31 1.87 -45.79 -2.53
C LYS A 31 1.59 -44.30 -2.82
N ILE A 32 0.41 -43.79 -2.45
CA ILE A 32 0.02 -42.38 -2.64
C ILE A 32 0.42 -41.53 -1.43
N PHE A 33 0.36 -42.10 -0.23
CA PHE A 33 0.58 -41.38 1.03
C PHE A 33 1.99 -41.57 1.62
N LEU A 34 2.70 -42.64 1.27
CA LEU A 34 4.07 -42.91 1.71
C LEU A 34 5.04 -42.81 0.54
N SER A 35 6.23 -42.27 0.78
CA SER A 35 7.30 -42.29 -0.22
C SER A 35 7.78 -43.73 -0.47
N PRO A 36 8.32 -44.02 -1.68
CA PRO A 36 8.93 -45.32 -1.98
C PRO A 36 10.01 -45.72 -0.95
N ASP A 37 10.68 -44.73 -0.39
CA ASP A 37 11.77 -44.84 0.58
C ASP A 37 11.26 -45.06 2.02
N GLY A 38 9.95 -44.92 2.26
CA GLY A 38 9.31 -45.01 3.58
C GLY A 38 9.62 -43.87 4.54
N LYS A 39 10.33 -42.83 4.09
CA LYS A 39 10.80 -41.70 4.94
C LYS A 39 9.87 -40.50 4.98
N THR A 40 8.87 -40.46 4.09
CA THR A 40 7.95 -39.33 3.97
C THR A 40 6.52 -39.84 4.02
N VAL A 41 5.72 -39.20 4.87
CA VAL A 41 4.27 -39.41 4.94
C VAL A 41 3.59 -38.12 4.51
N ARG A 42 2.61 -38.24 3.61
CA ARG A 42 1.67 -37.18 3.29
C ARG A 42 0.40 -37.42 4.09
N MET A 43 -0.21 -36.36 4.61
CA MET A 43 -1.55 -36.40 5.18
C MET A 43 -2.44 -35.40 4.44
N LEU A 44 -3.71 -35.75 4.25
CA LEU A 44 -4.71 -34.86 3.65
C LEU A 44 -5.58 -34.29 4.75
N ILE A 45 -5.58 -32.97 4.88
CA ILE A 45 -6.39 -32.26 5.85
C ILE A 45 -7.49 -31.54 5.08
N LEU A 46 -8.73 -31.97 5.27
CA LEU A 46 -9.90 -31.28 4.73
C LEU A 46 -10.44 -30.32 5.78
N GLN A 47 -10.44 -29.04 5.45
CA GLN A 47 -11.03 -28.01 6.32
C GLN A 47 -12.51 -27.81 5.97
N LYS A 48 -13.31 -27.52 6.99
CA LYS A 48 -14.70 -27.10 6.81
C LYS A 48 -14.75 -25.60 6.49
N GLY A 49 -15.23 -25.26 5.29
CA GLY A 49 -15.34 -23.88 4.80
C GLY A 49 -14.42 -23.60 3.61
N ASP A 50 -14.39 -22.35 3.15
CA ASP A 50 -13.51 -21.92 2.07
C ASP A 50 -12.06 -21.77 2.58
N PRO A 51 -11.08 -22.55 2.07
CA PRO A 51 -9.69 -22.44 2.49
C PRO A 51 -9.02 -21.10 2.14
N ALA A 52 -9.57 -20.33 1.20
CA ALA A 52 -9.07 -18.99 0.84
C ALA A 52 -9.64 -17.88 1.74
N SER A 53 -10.57 -18.19 2.64
CA SER A 53 -11.14 -17.21 3.57
C SER A 53 -10.17 -16.85 4.71
N PRO A 54 -10.35 -15.69 5.38
CA PRO A 54 -9.59 -15.34 6.58
C PRO A 54 -9.65 -16.41 7.67
N GLU A 55 -10.81 -17.05 7.84
CA GLU A 55 -11.02 -18.15 8.78
C GLU A 55 -10.21 -19.39 8.38
N GLY A 56 -10.22 -19.78 7.10
CA GLY A 56 -9.43 -20.90 6.59
C GLY A 56 -7.93 -20.68 6.73
N MET A 57 -7.44 -19.47 6.44
CA MET A 57 -6.04 -19.10 6.64
C MET A 57 -5.64 -19.11 8.12
N SER A 58 -6.51 -18.64 9.02
CA SER A 58 -6.20 -18.58 10.46
C SER A 58 -6.00 -19.97 11.09
N ARG A 59 -6.57 -21.01 10.49
CA ARG A 59 -6.44 -22.41 10.97
C ARG A 59 -5.12 -23.07 10.55
N VAL A 60 -4.40 -22.49 9.59
CA VAL A 60 -3.13 -23.04 9.08
C VAL A 60 -2.07 -23.13 10.17
N ASP A 61 -1.85 -22.04 10.92
CA ASP A 61 -0.83 -22.01 11.96
C ASP A 61 -1.16 -22.96 13.13
N PRO A 62 -2.40 -22.98 13.68
CA PRO A 62 -2.83 -23.98 14.66
C PRO A 62 -2.68 -25.42 14.20
N ILE A 63 -3.02 -25.74 12.94
CA ILE A 63 -2.84 -27.09 12.39
C ILE A 63 -1.36 -27.47 12.38
N LYS A 64 -0.48 -26.55 11.96
CA LYS A 64 0.96 -26.79 11.95
C LYS A 64 1.49 -26.99 13.37
N SER A 65 1.10 -26.14 14.32
CA SER A 65 1.50 -26.25 15.72
C SER A 65 0.98 -27.54 16.37
N ALA A 66 -0.27 -27.93 16.12
CA ALA A 66 -0.82 -29.18 16.63
C ALA A 66 -0.08 -30.41 16.07
N ALA A 67 0.32 -30.37 14.80
CA ALA A 67 1.14 -31.42 14.20
C ALA A 67 2.55 -31.47 14.82
N GLU A 68 3.18 -30.31 15.06
CA GLU A 68 4.48 -30.23 15.74
C GLU A 68 4.40 -30.71 17.20
N GLU A 69 3.31 -30.42 17.90
CA GLU A 69 3.06 -30.91 19.26
C GLU A 69 2.81 -32.41 19.32
N ALA A 70 2.06 -32.97 18.37
CA ALA A 70 1.79 -34.41 18.29
C ALA A 70 3.05 -35.25 18.04
N LEU A 71 4.12 -34.66 17.49
CA LEU A 71 5.40 -35.35 17.30
C LEU A 71 6.25 -35.42 18.58
N LYS A 72 6.00 -34.54 19.57
CA LYS A 72 6.79 -34.48 20.80
C LYS A 72 6.60 -35.76 21.61
N GLY A 73 7.70 -36.35 22.08
CA GLY A 73 7.66 -37.61 22.82
C GLY A 73 7.43 -38.86 21.95
N THR A 74 7.38 -38.71 20.62
CA THR A 74 7.35 -39.85 19.68
C THR A 74 8.73 -40.09 19.06
N PRO A 75 9.01 -41.28 18.48
CA PRO A 75 10.24 -41.53 17.73
C PRO A 75 10.45 -40.60 16.52
N LEU A 76 9.42 -39.84 16.15
CA LEU A 76 9.40 -38.93 15.01
C LEU A 76 9.63 -37.47 15.43
N GLU A 77 10.04 -37.18 16.67
CA GLU A 77 10.24 -35.81 17.16
C GLU A 77 11.20 -34.97 16.29
N ALA A 78 12.21 -35.60 15.68
CA ALA A 78 13.16 -34.93 14.79
C ALA A 78 12.66 -34.72 13.34
N SER A 79 11.42 -35.10 13.03
CA SER A 79 10.88 -35.02 11.66
C SER A 79 10.43 -33.60 11.30
N LYS A 80 10.61 -33.23 10.03
CA LYS A 80 10.24 -31.90 9.51
C LYS A 80 8.82 -31.92 8.96
N ILE A 81 7.96 -31.01 9.45
CA ILE A 81 6.60 -30.84 8.94
C ILE A 81 6.57 -29.75 7.87
N TYR A 82 6.01 -30.11 6.71
CA TYR A 82 5.71 -29.18 5.63
C TYR A 82 4.21 -29.19 5.38
N LEU A 83 3.62 -28.00 5.31
CA LEU A 83 2.21 -27.82 4.98
C LEU A 83 2.11 -27.19 3.60
N SER A 84 1.23 -27.74 2.76
CA SER A 84 0.95 -27.24 1.42
C SER A 84 -0.55 -27.36 1.14
N GLY A 85 -1.06 -26.53 0.24
CA GLY A 85 -2.48 -26.43 -0.09
C GLY A 85 -2.89 -24.99 -0.35
N THR A 86 -4.15 -24.80 -0.73
CA THR A 86 -4.71 -23.47 -1.05
C THR A 86 -4.62 -22.52 0.14
N ALA A 87 -5.04 -22.94 1.34
CA ALA A 87 -4.99 -22.10 2.54
C ALA A 87 -3.56 -21.67 2.91
N ALA A 88 -2.60 -22.61 2.87
CA ALA A 88 -1.20 -22.33 3.16
C ALA A 88 -0.58 -21.39 2.10
N GLY A 89 -0.86 -21.63 0.82
CA GLY A 89 -0.38 -20.79 -0.27
C GLY A 89 -0.94 -19.38 -0.25
N VAL A 90 -2.26 -19.21 -0.04
CA VAL A 90 -2.89 -17.89 0.07
C VAL A 90 -2.34 -17.13 1.29
N ARG A 91 -2.18 -17.80 2.44
CA ARG A 91 -1.54 -17.22 3.63
C ARG A 91 -0.12 -16.72 3.33
N ASP A 92 0.71 -17.54 2.68
CA ASP A 92 2.08 -17.17 2.35
C ASP A 92 2.13 -15.98 1.38
N VAL A 93 1.23 -15.92 0.40
CA VAL A 93 1.10 -14.77 -0.51
C VAL A 93 0.66 -13.51 0.23
N VAL A 94 -0.34 -13.60 1.10
CA VAL A 94 -0.82 -12.45 1.89
C VAL A 94 0.28 -11.94 2.81
N ARG A 95 0.98 -12.85 3.50
CA ARG A 95 2.09 -12.50 4.40
C ARG A 95 3.27 -11.91 3.64
N GLY A 96 3.64 -12.45 2.49
CA GLY A 96 4.67 -11.87 1.62
C GLY A 96 4.28 -10.45 1.19
N SER A 97 3.03 -10.29 0.76
CA SER A 97 2.51 -9.00 0.29
C SER A 97 2.50 -7.92 1.37
N THR A 98 2.27 -8.26 2.65
CA THR A 98 2.32 -7.25 3.72
C THR A 98 3.74 -6.78 4.02
N TYR A 99 4.72 -7.68 4.00
CA TYR A 99 6.13 -7.29 4.14
C TYR A 99 6.59 -6.45 2.94
N ASP A 100 6.26 -6.88 1.72
CA ASP A 100 6.59 -6.15 0.50
C ASP A 100 5.93 -4.77 0.50
N LEU A 101 4.67 -4.66 0.92
CA LEU A 101 3.97 -3.38 1.06
C LEU A 101 4.66 -2.46 2.08
N MET A 102 5.10 -2.99 3.22
CA MET A 102 5.79 -2.20 4.23
C MET A 102 7.15 -1.72 3.73
N ILE A 103 7.93 -2.60 3.09
CA ILE A 103 9.23 -2.27 2.52
C ILE A 103 9.07 -1.25 1.39
N ALA A 104 8.17 -1.51 0.43
CA ALA A 104 7.90 -0.62 -0.68
C ALA A 104 7.35 0.73 -0.22
N GLY A 105 6.42 0.74 0.73
CA GLY A 105 5.87 1.97 1.30
C GLY A 105 6.93 2.84 1.98
N VAL A 106 7.75 2.24 2.86
CA VAL A 106 8.84 2.97 3.55
C VAL A 106 9.89 3.43 2.54
N ALA A 107 10.31 2.58 1.60
CA ALA A 107 11.28 2.92 0.58
C ALA A 107 10.79 4.05 -0.34
N ALA A 108 9.54 3.99 -0.78
CA ALA A 108 8.92 5.03 -1.62
C ALA A 108 8.78 6.35 -0.87
N LEU A 109 8.34 6.35 0.39
CA LEU A 109 8.26 7.55 1.21
C LEU A 109 9.64 8.19 1.43
N CYS A 110 10.65 7.38 1.74
CA CYS A 110 12.03 7.85 1.86
C CYS A 110 12.54 8.43 0.52
N LEU A 111 12.27 7.77 -0.60
CA LEU A 111 12.66 8.24 -1.93
C LEU A 111 12.00 9.58 -2.26
N ILE A 112 10.67 9.69 -2.10
CA ILE A 112 9.92 10.93 -2.32
C ILE A 112 10.45 12.04 -1.41
N PHE A 113 10.70 11.73 -0.13
CA PHE A 113 11.27 12.68 0.81
C PHE A 113 12.64 13.19 0.36
N ILE A 114 13.54 12.32 -0.08
CA ILE A 114 14.87 12.70 -0.58
C ILE A 114 14.76 13.56 -1.84
N VAL A 115 13.95 13.14 -2.82
CA VAL A 115 13.74 13.90 -4.06
C VAL A 115 13.17 15.29 -3.74
N MET A 116 12.19 15.38 -2.84
CA MET A 116 11.59 16.64 -2.42
C MET A 116 12.57 17.52 -1.65
N LEU A 117 13.44 16.94 -0.83
CA LEU A 117 14.50 17.65 -0.12
C LEU A 117 15.51 18.25 -1.11
N ILE A 118 15.90 17.49 -2.15
CA ILE A 118 16.81 17.97 -3.20
C ILE A 118 16.15 19.08 -4.03
N MET A 119 14.89 18.91 -4.42
CA MET A 119 14.18 19.88 -5.25
C MET A 119 13.85 21.16 -4.52
N THR A 120 13.26 21.05 -3.33
CA THR A 120 12.79 22.21 -2.57
C THR A 120 13.92 22.85 -1.75
N LYS A 121 15.04 22.13 -1.54
CA LYS A 121 16.15 22.53 -0.66
C LYS A 121 15.66 22.99 0.72
N SER A 122 14.51 22.49 1.18
CA SER A 122 13.86 22.84 2.44
C SER A 122 13.33 21.56 3.09
N PHE A 123 13.75 21.31 4.33
CA PHE A 123 13.35 20.13 5.10
C PHE A 123 11.87 20.19 5.49
N ILE A 124 11.39 21.37 5.89
CA ILE A 124 10.02 21.56 6.36
C ILE A 124 9.02 21.42 5.21
N ALA A 125 9.35 21.96 4.03
CA ALA A 125 8.50 21.77 2.85
C ALA A 125 8.41 20.30 2.43
N ALA A 126 9.54 19.59 2.42
CA ALA A 126 9.57 18.17 2.11
C ALA A 126 8.71 17.35 3.08
N LEU A 127 8.78 17.65 4.38
CA LEU A 127 7.99 16.98 5.41
C LEU A 127 6.49 17.23 5.25
N VAL A 128 6.09 18.47 4.98
CA VAL A 128 4.67 18.82 4.75
C VAL A 128 4.12 18.07 3.54
N ILE A 129 4.86 18.04 2.43
CA ILE A 129 4.42 17.36 1.21
C ILE A 129 4.26 15.86 1.45
N VAL A 130 5.24 15.21 2.09
CA VAL A 130 5.13 13.79 2.45
C VAL A 130 3.96 13.55 3.41
N GLY A 131 3.75 14.45 4.38
CA GLY A 131 2.60 14.40 5.28
C GLY A 131 1.26 14.48 4.55
N THR A 132 1.14 15.36 3.54
CA THR A 132 -0.07 15.45 2.72
C THR A 132 -0.31 14.19 1.88
N VAL A 133 0.75 13.54 1.39
CA VAL A 133 0.63 12.24 0.70
C VAL A 133 0.15 11.14 1.64
N LEU A 134 0.70 11.06 2.85
CA LEU A 134 0.27 10.10 3.86
C LEU A 134 -1.19 10.31 4.27
N LEU A 135 -1.61 11.57 4.43
CA LEU A 135 -2.99 11.92 4.75
C LEU A 135 -3.93 11.53 3.61
N SER A 136 -3.52 11.76 2.37
CA SER A 136 -4.25 11.38 1.16
C SER A 136 -4.39 9.85 1.03
N LEU A 137 -3.32 9.10 1.28
CA LEU A 137 -3.34 7.63 1.33
C LEU A 137 -4.28 7.11 2.40
N GLY A 138 -4.20 7.66 3.62
CA GLY A 138 -5.07 7.31 4.74
C GLY A 138 -6.54 7.63 4.45
N ALA A 139 -6.81 8.80 3.86
CA ALA A 139 -8.16 9.21 3.47
C ALA A 139 -8.72 8.31 2.36
N SER A 140 -7.93 7.99 1.33
CA SER A 140 -8.35 7.08 0.25
C SER A 140 -8.71 5.69 0.79
N PHE A 141 -7.87 5.14 1.67
CA PHE A 141 -8.14 3.85 2.29
C PHE A 141 -9.38 3.90 3.19
N GLY A 142 -9.49 4.92 4.04
CA GLY A 142 -10.66 5.12 4.89
C GLY A 142 -11.96 5.29 4.10
N LEU A 143 -11.93 6.04 3.00
CA LEU A 143 -13.10 6.24 2.13
C LEU A 143 -13.48 4.94 1.41
N SER A 144 -12.50 4.14 1.02
CA SER A 144 -12.74 2.83 0.39
C SER A 144 -13.34 1.83 1.37
N VAL A 145 -12.78 1.75 2.59
CA VAL A 145 -13.35 0.95 3.69
C VAL A 145 -14.80 1.34 3.94
N PHE A 146 -15.07 2.64 4.07
CA PHE A 146 -16.42 3.15 4.24
C PHE A 146 -17.35 2.80 3.05
N ALA A 147 -16.89 3.01 1.81
CA ALA A 147 -17.70 2.75 0.61
C ALA A 147 -18.00 1.26 0.40
N TRP A 148 -17.08 0.36 0.72
CA TRP A 148 -17.24 -1.07 0.44
C TRP A 148 -17.75 -1.87 1.64
N GLN A 149 -17.22 -1.61 2.85
CA GLN A 149 -17.62 -2.32 4.06
C GLN A 149 -18.91 -1.77 4.66
N ASP A 150 -19.03 -0.45 4.84
CA ASP A 150 -20.21 0.14 5.51
C ASP A 150 -21.41 0.30 4.56
N LEU A 151 -21.17 0.64 3.29
CA LEU A 151 -22.27 0.88 2.34
C LEU A 151 -22.70 -0.38 1.57
N LEU A 152 -21.74 -1.22 1.16
CA LEU A 152 -22.00 -2.40 0.31
C LEU A 152 -21.92 -3.72 1.09
N GLY A 153 -21.37 -3.74 2.31
CA GLY A 153 -21.21 -4.96 3.12
C GLY A 153 -20.23 -5.98 2.53
N ILE A 154 -19.36 -5.57 1.59
CA ILE A 154 -18.43 -6.46 0.89
C ILE A 154 -17.03 -6.26 1.46
N GLN A 155 -16.39 -7.36 1.88
CA GLN A 155 -15.01 -7.31 2.34
C GLN A 155 -14.07 -6.88 1.21
N ILE A 156 -13.17 -5.95 1.54
CA ILE A 156 -12.13 -5.46 0.63
C ILE A 156 -11.10 -6.56 0.42
N HIS A 157 -10.78 -6.83 -0.84
CA HIS A 157 -9.74 -7.79 -1.17
C HIS A 157 -8.35 -7.25 -0.76
N TRP A 158 -7.49 -8.09 -0.19
CA TRP A 158 -6.16 -7.69 0.33
C TRP A 158 -5.28 -6.98 -0.73
N SER A 159 -5.41 -7.36 -2.00
CA SER A 159 -4.72 -6.75 -3.14
C SER A 159 -5.11 -5.28 -3.41
N VAL A 160 -6.33 -4.87 -3.02
CA VAL A 160 -6.83 -3.50 -3.22
C VAL A 160 -5.96 -2.51 -2.47
N LEU A 161 -5.56 -2.83 -1.23
CA LEU A 161 -4.67 -2.00 -0.42
C LEU A 161 -3.32 -1.82 -1.12
N VAL A 162 -2.70 -2.93 -1.53
CA VAL A 162 -1.37 -2.92 -2.15
C VAL A 162 -1.37 -2.10 -3.43
N MET A 163 -2.33 -2.34 -4.33
CA MET A 163 -2.44 -1.64 -5.60
C MET A 163 -2.73 -0.15 -5.40
N SER A 164 -3.64 0.19 -4.47
CA SER A 164 -4.00 1.58 -4.20
C SER A 164 -2.82 2.36 -3.66
N VAL A 165 -2.05 1.80 -2.71
CA VAL A 165 -0.85 2.45 -2.17
C VAL A 165 0.18 2.69 -3.26
N ILE A 166 0.48 1.69 -4.10
CA ILE A 166 1.46 1.82 -5.18
C ILE A 166 1.04 2.92 -6.18
N VAL A 167 -0.22 2.90 -6.63
CA VAL A 167 -0.70 3.86 -7.64
C VAL A 167 -0.83 5.26 -7.06
N LEU A 168 -1.39 5.41 -5.86
CA LEU A 168 -1.53 6.73 -5.21
C LEU A 168 -0.19 7.33 -4.85
N LEU A 169 0.80 6.54 -4.44
CA LEU A 169 2.16 7.03 -4.24
C LEU A 169 2.81 7.47 -5.55
N ALA A 170 2.72 6.67 -6.61
CA ALA A 170 3.29 7.00 -7.92
C ALA A 170 2.71 8.31 -8.46
N VAL A 171 1.38 8.40 -8.49
CA VAL A 171 0.66 9.53 -9.07
C VAL A 171 0.74 10.76 -8.15
N GLY A 172 0.63 10.56 -6.83
CA GLY A 172 0.75 11.62 -5.84
C GLY A 172 2.13 12.28 -5.85
N SER A 173 3.19 11.48 -6.01
CA SER A 173 4.57 11.95 -6.15
C SER A 173 4.74 12.84 -7.38
N ASP A 174 4.31 12.37 -8.56
CA ASP A 174 4.49 13.09 -9.83
C ASP A 174 3.79 14.46 -9.83
N TYR A 175 2.57 14.52 -9.33
CA TYR A 175 1.85 15.79 -9.25
C TYR A 175 2.43 16.74 -8.20
N ASN A 176 2.93 16.22 -7.08
CA ASN A 176 3.64 17.05 -6.09
C ASN A 176 4.91 17.64 -6.69
N LEU A 177 5.62 16.85 -7.49
CA LEU A 177 6.84 17.29 -8.17
C LEU A 177 6.57 18.46 -9.12
N LEU A 178 5.52 18.33 -9.96
CA LEU A 178 5.13 19.39 -10.90
C LEU A 178 4.72 20.68 -10.18
N LEU A 179 3.97 20.57 -9.08
CA LEU A 179 3.53 21.73 -8.31
C LEU A 179 4.72 22.43 -7.63
N VAL A 180 5.65 21.69 -7.05
CA VAL A 180 6.86 22.23 -6.41
C VAL A 180 7.81 22.84 -7.42
N ALA A 181 8.05 22.19 -8.57
CA ALA A 181 8.89 22.71 -9.63
C ALA A 181 8.39 24.09 -10.09
N ARG A 182 7.07 24.23 -10.26
CA ARG A 182 6.42 25.48 -10.66
C ARG A 182 6.41 26.53 -9.57
N MET A 183 6.11 26.15 -8.32
CA MET A 183 6.27 27.05 -7.18
C MET A 183 7.69 27.61 -7.12
N LYS A 184 8.71 26.79 -7.40
CA LYS A 184 10.12 27.20 -7.42
C LYS A 184 10.47 28.16 -8.55
N GLU A 185 9.90 27.96 -9.74
CA GLU A 185 10.02 28.89 -10.87
C GLU A 185 9.43 30.26 -10.56
N GLU A 186 8.35 30.33 -9.77
CA GLU A 186 7.66 31.59 -9.46
C GLU A 186 8.09 32.28 -8.15
N ILE A 187 9.02 31.68 -7.38
CA ILE A 187 9.64 32.32 -6.19
C ILE A 187 10.23 33.71 -6.52
N GLY A 188 10.71 33.91 -7.74
CA GLY A 188 11.32 35.16 -8.19
C GLY A 188 10.40 36.39 -8.13
N ALA A 189 9.07 36.19 -8.07
CA ALA A 189 8.07 37.25 -8.06
C ALA A 189 7.55 37.63 -6.65
N GLY A 190 8.04 36.98 -5.58
CA GLY A 190 7.62 37.18 -4.19
C GLY A 190 6.67 36.09 -3.67
N ILE A 191 6.78 35.73 -2.39
CA ILE A 191 6.14 34.54 -1.78
C ILE A 191 4.60 34.55 -1.93
N ASN A 192 3.93 35.67 -1.60
CA ASN A 192 2.47 35.74 -1.62
C ASN A 192 1.89 35.86 -3.03
N THR A 193 2.56 36.60 -3.93
CA THR A 193 2.15 36.75 -5.33
C THR A 193 2.48 35.54 -6.18
N GLY A 194 3.58 34.84 -5.88
CA GLY A 194 4.01 33.60 -6.52
C GLY A 194 3.10 32.42 -6.18
N ILE A 195 2.67 32.27 -4.91
CA ILE A 195 1.70 31.22 -4.55
C ILE A 195 0.35 31.45 -5.24
N ILE A 196 -0.13 32.70 -5.30
CA ILE A 196 -1.41 33.04 -5.95
C ILE A 196 -1.33 32.84 -7.48
N ARG A 197 -0.23 33.22 -8.13
CA ARG A 197 -0.02 32.96 -9.58
C ARG A 197 0.17 31.48 -9.90
N ALA A 198 0.92 30.75 -9.07
CA ALA A 198 1.11 29.31 -9.22
C ALA A 198 -0.22 28.56 -9.06
N MET A 199 -1.02 28.93 -8.07
CA MET A 199 -2.35 28.34 -7.87
C MET A 199 -3.31 28.72 -9.00
N GLY A 200 -3.30 29.98 -9.44
CA GLY A 200 -4.20 30.47 -10.50
C GLY A 200 -3.89 29.89 -11.89
N GLY A 201 -2.61 29.71 -12.22
CA GLY A 201 -2.16 29.21 -13.53
C GLY A 201 -2.10 27.68 -13.61
N THR A 202 -1.50 27.03 -12.62
CA THR A 202 -1.25 25.58 -12.64
C THR A 202 -2.27 24.75 -11.87
N GLY A 203 -3.01 25.35 -10.92
CA GLY A 203 -4.06 24.65 -10.18
C GLY A 203 -5.13 24.07 -11.13
N LYS A 204 -5.58 24.84 -12.13
CA LYS A 204 -6.58 24.38 -13.10
C LYS A 204 -6.09 23.18 -13.94
N VAL A 205 -4.84 23.19 -14.40
CA VAL A 205 -4.28 22.10 -15.22
C VAL A 205 -4.13 20.83 -14.39
N VAL A 206 -3.62 20.96 -13.16
CA VAL A 206 -3.41 19.82 -12.25
C VAL A 206 -4.74 19.23 -11.80
N THR A 207 -5.72 20.07 -11.43
CA THR A 207 -7.06 19.59 -11.04
C THR A 207 -7.77 18.90 -12.20
N ASN A 208 -7.67 19.44 -13.43
CA ASN A 208 -8.26 18.78 -14.60
C ASN A 208 -7.60 17.42 -14.90
N ALA A 209 -6.27 17.35 -14.84
CA ALA A 209 -5.55 16.09 -15.04
C ALA A 209 -5.92 15.04 -13.98
N GLY A 210 -5.97 15.46 -12.71
CA GLY A 210 -6.37 14.61 -11.59
C GLY A 210 -7.82 14.12 -11.70
N LEU A 211 -8.74 14.99 -12.15
CA LEU A 211 -10.14 14.64 -12.36
C LEU A 211 -10.30 13.60 -13.48
N VAL A 212 -9.64 13.80 -14.63
CA VAL A 212 -9.65 12.85 -15.75
C VAL A 212 -9.10 11.49 -15.32
N PHE A 213 -8.01 11.49 -14.55
CA PHE A 213 -7.40 10.25 -14.09
C PHE A 213 -8.31 9.55 -13.06
N ALA A 214 -8.91 10.29 -12.14
CA ALA A 214 -9.87 9.74 -11.17
C ALA A 214 -11.11 9.12 -11.85
N PHE A 215 -11.67 9.77 -12.89
CA PHE A 215 -12.78 9.21 -13.65
C PHE A 215 -12.38 7.98 -14.46
N THR A 216 -11.19 7.99 -15.07
CA THR A 216 -10.66 6.82 -15.79
C THR A 216 -10.51 5.63 -14.86
N MET A 217 -9.94 5.82 -13.67
CA MET A 217 -9.82 4.75 -12.68
C MET A 217 -11.19 4.35 -12.11
N GLY A 218 -12.08 5.31 -11.87
CA GLY A 218 -13.45 5.06 -11.43
C GLY A 218 -14.28 4.24 -12.42
N SER A 219 -14.02 4.37 -13.73
CA SER A 219 -14.70 3.59 -14.78
C SER A 219 -14.48 2.08 -14.67
N MET A 220 -13.41 1.65 -14.00
CA MET A 220 -13.14 0.23 -13.72
C MET A 220 -14.21 -0.40 -12.83
N LEU A 221 -15.08 0.39 -12.17
CA LEU A 221 -16.26 -0.09 -11.46
C LEU A 221 -17.22 -0.88 -12.36
N VAL A 222 -17.22 -0.61 -13.67
CA VAL A 222 -18.07 -1.30 -14.66
C VAL A 222 -17.56 -2.71 -14.97
N SER A 223 -16.36 -3.08 -14.51
CA SER A 223 -15.80 -4.41 -14.74
C SER A 223 -16.53 -5.50 -13.94
N ASP A 224 -16.80 -6.64 -14.57
CA ASP A 224 -17.39 -7.82 -13.91
C ASP A 224 -16.50 -8.39 -12.78
N LEU A 225 -15.20 -8.11 -12.81
CA LEU A 225 -14.29 -8.47 -11.73
C LEU A 225 -14.41 -7.46 -10.58
N ARG A 226 -15.07 -7.87 -9.49
CA ARG A 226 -15.20 -7.09 -8.25
C ARG A 226 -13.86 -6.54 -7.74
N VAL A 227 -12.77 -7.30 -7.88
CA VAL A 227 -11.43 -6.86 -7.47
C VAL A 227 -10.98 -5.63 -8.27
N ILE A 228 -11.22 -5.62 -9.58
CA ILE A 228 -10.86 -4.49 -10.47
C ILE A 228 -11.72 -3.26 -10.14
N GLY A 229 -13.03 -3.46 -9.91
CA GLY A 229 -13.92 -2.39 -9.49
C GLY A 229 -13.56 -1.79 -8.13
N GLN A 230 -13.18 -2.62 -7.15
CA GLN A 230 -12.70 -2.16 -5.84
C GLN A 230 -11.41 -1.35 -5.95
N VAL A 231 -10.43 -1.82 -6.73
CA VAL A 231 -9.18 -1.10 -6.98
C VAL A 231 -9.44 0.25 -7.63
N GLY A 232 -10.20 0.28 -8.72
CA GLY A 232 -10.45 1.49 -9.49
C GLY A 232 -11.22 2.56 -8.71
N THR A 233 -12.25 2.16 -7.96
CA THR A 233 -13.01 3.08 -7.10
C THR A 233 -12.18 3.62 -5.95
N THR A 234 -11.36 2.78 -5.30
CA THR A 234 -10.47 3.21 -4.21
C THR A 234 -9.48 4.26 -4.70
N ILE A 235 -8.82 3.98 -5.83
CA ILE A 235 -7.86 4.90 -6.43
C ILE A 235 -8.56 6.18 -6.90
N GLY A 236 -9.69 6.07 -7.59
CA GLY A 236 -10.46 7.22 -8.08
C GLY A 236 -10.89 8.16 -6.95
N LEU A 237 -11.46 7.61 -5.88
CA LEU A 237 -11.86 8.38 -4.69
C LEU A 237 -10.64 8.99 -3.98
N GLY A 238 -9.54 8.24 -3.88
CA GLY A 238 -8.29 8.74 -3.32
C GLY A 238 -7.73 9.93 -4.08
N LEU A 239 -7.72 9.85 -5.40
CA LEU A 239 -7.28 10.93 -6.28
C LEU A 239 -8.20 12.14 -6.23
N LEU A 240 -9.53 11.94 -6.16
CA LEU A 240 -10.47 13.05 -5.97
C LEU A 240 -10.21 13.76 -4.65
N PHE A 241 -9.99 13.01 -3.57
CA PHE A 241 -9.65 13.58 -2.27
C PHE A 241 -8.31 14.32 -2.31
N ASP A 242 -7.28 13.72 -2.92
CA ASP A 242 -5.96 14.35 -3.09
C ASP A 242 -6.06 15.68 -3.85
N THR A 243 -6.77 15.66 -4.97
CA THR A 243 -6.79 16.78 -5.91
C THR A 243 -7.71 17.90 -5.45
N LEU A 244 -8.87 17.57 -4.91
CA LEU A 244 -9.89 18.55 -4.51
C LEU A 244 -9.72 19.05 -3.08
N ILE A 245 -9.28 18.20 -2.15
CA ILE A 245 -9.22 18.58 -0.72
C ILE A 245 -7.77 18.87 -0.33
N VAL A 246 -6.87 17.91 -0.56
CA VAL A 246 -5.48 18.04 -0.10
C VAL A 246 -4.77 19.15 -0.87
N ARG A 247 -4.74 19.08 -2.21
CA ARG A 247 -4.02 20.06 -3.04
C ARG A 247 -4.71 21.41 -3.16
N ALA A 248 -6.04 21.45 -3.25
CA ALA A 248 -6.73 22.72 -3.48
C ALA A 248 -6.90 23.54 -2.18
N PHE A 249 -7.06 22.87 -1.02
CA PHE A 249 -7.29 23.56 0.25
C PHE A 249 -6.16 23.37 1.26
N MET A 250 -5.67 22.14 1.45
CA MET A 250 -4.74 21.84 2.54
C MET A 250 -3.32 22.36 2.24
N THR A 251 -2.78 22.06 1.07
CA THR A 251 -1.42 22.48 0.66
C THR A 251 -1.24 24.00 0.64
N PRO A 252 -2.15 24.80 0.06
CA PRO A 252 -2.01 26.26 0.05
C PRO A 252 -2.22 26.88 1.43
N SER A 253 -3.13 26.32 2.24
CA SER A 253 -3.37 26.80 3.61
C SER A 253 -2.17 26.54 4.51
N ILE A 254 -1.57 25.36 4.43
CA ILE A 254 -0.36 25.00 5.18
C ILE A 254 0.83 25.86 4.70
N ALA A 255 0.99 26.06 3.39
CA ALA A 255 2.02 26.93 2.84
C ALA A 255 1.85 28.40 3.28
N ALA A 256 0.61 28.91 3.32
CA ALA A 256 0.30 30.26 3.80
C ALA A 256 0.54 30.42 5.30
N LEU A 257 0.18 29.42 6.12
CA LEU A 257 0.39 29.40 7.57
C LEU A 257 1.88 29.33 7.94
N LEU A 258 2.66 28.50 7.25
CA LEU A 258 4.09 28.32 7.53
C LEU A 258 4.97 29.42 6.93
N GLY A 259 4.54 30.11 5.87
CA GLY A 259 5.18 31.30 5.30
C GLY A 259 6.71 31.18 5.16
N ARG A 260 7.45 31.87 6.04
CA ARG A 260 8.93 31.90 6.06
C ARG A 260 9.60 30.60 6.53
N TRP A 261 8.91 29.80 7.36
CA TRP A 261 9.44 28.53 7.90
C TRP A 261 9.31 27.39 6.89
N PHE A 262 8.36 27.49 5.95
CA PHE A 262 8.21 26.52 4.86
C PHE A 262 9.48 26.41 4.00
N TRP A 263 10.27 27.48 3.89
CA TRP A 263 11.46 27.54 3.04
C TRP A 263 12.78 27.35 3.79
N TRP A 264 12.78 27.13 5.10
CA TRP A 264 14.03 26.99 5.89
C TRP A 264 14.80 25.73 5.45
N PRO A 265 16.04 25.85 4.90
CA PRO A 265 17.08 26.89 5.07
C PRO A 265 17.31 27.84 3.88
N GLN A 266 16.51 27.78 2.80
CA GLN A 266 16.55 28.84 1.77
C GLN A 266 15.88 30.11 2.31
N GLN A 267 16.67 31.17 2.53
CA GLN A 267 16.16 32.52 2.79
C GLN A 267 15.46 33.09 1.54
N VAL A 268 14.20 32.74 1.35
CA VAL A 268 13.34 33.36 0.34
C VAL A 268 12.83 34.69 0.89
N ARG A 269 13.15 35.79 0.19
CA ARG A 269 12.75 37.14 0.60
C ARG A 269 11.22 37.30 0.50
N PRO A 270 10.52 37.75 1.56
CA PRO A 270 9.06 37.89 1.55
C PRO A 270 8.52 38.98 0.61
N ARG A 271 9.38 39.92 0.18
CA ARG A 271 9.03 41.02 -0.72
C ARG A 271 9.95 41.00 -1.94
N PRO A 272 9.44 41.31 -3.14
CA PRO A 272 10.30 41.62 -4.27
C PRO A 272 11.25 42.75 -3.86
N ALA A 273 12.50 42.70 -4.31
CA ALA A 273 13.43 43.80 -4.10
C ALA A 273 12.76 45.09 -4.61
N SER A 274 12.52 46.04 -3.70
CA SER A 274 11.94 47.33 -4.04
C SER A 274 12.66 47.88 -5.27
N SER A 275 11.93 48.09 -6.37
CA SER A 275 12.48 48.75 -7.55
C SER A 275 13.00 50.16 -7.23
N LEU A 276 12.57 50.73 -6.09
CA LEU A 276 12.97 52.02 -5.56
C LEU A 276 14.35 52.00 -4.85
N LEU A 277 14.90 50.81 -4.57
CA LEU A 277 16.24 50.66 -3.97
C LEU A 277 17.31 50.24 -4.99
N ARG A 278 16.98 50.26 -6.29
CA ARG A 278 18.01 50.07 -7.32
C ARG A 278 18.90 51.33 -7.34
N PRO A 279 20.23 51.20 -7.24
CA PRO A 279 21.14 52.34 -7.40
C PRO A 279 21.08 52.95 -8.81
N THR A 280 20.41 52.28 -9.76
CA THR A 280 20.18 52.76 -11.13
C THR A 280 18.69 52.70 -11.49
N GLY A 281 18.19 53.79 -12.06
CA GLY A 281 16.81 53.88 -12.55
C GLY A 281 16.54 52.92 -13.72
N PRO A 282 15.26 52.61 -14.02
CA PRO A 282 14.89 51.81 -15.18
C PRO A 282 15.50 52.38 -16.47
N ARG A 283 16.01 51.52 -17.37
CA ARG A 283 16.60 51.90 -18.67
C ARG A 283 15.80 52.97 -19.46
N PRO A 284 14.46 52.95 -19.54
CA PRO A 284 13.73 54.02 -20.23
C PRO A 284 13.81 55.40 -19.53
N LEU A 285 13.87 55.43 -18.20
CA LEU A 285 14.00 56.66 -17.41
C LEU A 285 15.41 57.27 -17.53
N VAL A 286 16.45 56.44 -17.53
CA VAL A 286 17.83 56.89 -17.75
C VAL A 286 18.00 57.43 -19.18
N ARG A 287 17.37 56.79 -20.16
CA ARG A 287 17.41 57.23 -21.57
C ARG A 287 16.68 58.55 -21.79
N ALA A 288 15.58 58.79 -21.07
CA ALA A 288 14.84 60.06 -21.13
C ALA A 288 15.62 61.23 -20.52
N LEU A 289 16.46 60.98 -19.50
CA LEU A 289 17.31 61.99 -18.86
C LEU A 289 18.57 62.34 -19.67
N LEU A 290 19.09 61.41 -20.47
CA LEU A 290 20.29 61.62 -21.31
C LEU A 290 19.99 62.30 -22.67
N LEU A 291 18.71 62.37 -23.07
CA LEU A 291 18.27 62.95 -24.34
C LEU A 291 17.69 64.38 -24.17
N ARG A 292 17.99 65.04 -23.06
CA ARG A 292 17.61 66.42 -22.76
C ARG A 292 18.87 67.27 -22.60
#